data_AF-A0A7Y5MMC8-F1
#
_entry.id   AF-A0A7Y5MMC8-F1
#
_cell.length_a   1.000
_cell.length_b   1.000
_cell.length_c   1.000
_cell.angle_alpha   90.00
_cell.angle_beta   90.00
_cell.angle_gamma   90.00
#
_symmetry.space_group_name_H-M   'P 1'
#
loop_
_entity.id
_entity.type
_entity.pdbx_description
1 polymer ?
#
loop_
_entity_poly.entity_id
_entity_poly.type
_entity_poly.pdbx_seq_one_letter_code
_entity_poly.pdbx_strand_id
1 'polypeptide(L)'
;MGQQEDLQRVLNLAGQVLRRETGYDDALLLANSSHLVSNFVDALNVLSNGDFFSHAEAEDRVRSGMAVLAIQGSIPRFQLPDEVRYWTGQAEPPPTQEIDLLLASLEENLLRALDEEEGVVREIQWKRAIRSSRQHPPKPWIVPVVLSSVGLGVSIGLALGISPAVGAGGTIVTMAVASLVTAQGMKKYQEAMRKILEEDARDQAAEDAKKKTLDEIRQRIHSMRSEASSQLRNMDAAEAERAKAGHPLLFPTDK
;
A
#
# COMPACT_ATOMS: atom_id res chain seq x y z
N MET A 1 18.39 -14.95 5.60
CA MET A 1 18.32 -13.56 5.09
C MET A 1 18.15 -12.55 6.23
N GLY A 2 17.32 -12.79 7.25
CA GLY A 2 17.09 -11.81 8.34
C GLY A 2 18.32 -11.38 9.17
N GLN A 3 19.27 -12.29 9.47
CA GLN A 3 20.40 -11.95 10.36
C GLN A 3 21.37 -10.88 9.79
N GLN A 4 21.50 -10.78 8.47
CA GLN A 4 22.36 -9.79 7.81
C GLN A 4 21.70 -8.41 7.78
N GLU A 5 20.38 -8.37 7.61
CA GLU A 5 19.57 -7.15 7.67
C GLU A 5 19.52 -6.58 9.09
N ASP A 6 19.36 -7.44 10.10
CA ASP A 6 19.36 -7.04 11.52
C ASP A 6 20.71 -6.44 11.93
N LEU A 7 21.81 -7.04 11.51
CA LEU A 7 23.16 -6.54 11.78
C LEU A 7 23.39 -5.17 11.12
N GLN A 8 23.00 -5.01 9.85
CA GLN A 8 23.13 -3.74 9.14
C GLN A 8 22.29 -2.64 9.79
N ARG A 9 21.07 -2.98 10.23
CA ARG A 9 20.17 -2.05 10.93
C ARG A 9 20.76 -1.58 12.25
N VAL A 10 21.36 -2.49 13.00
CA VAL A 10 22.01 -2.21 14.28
C VAL A 10 23.26 -1.34 14.11
N LEU A 11 24.11 -1.64 13.12
CA LEU A 11 25.29 -0.84 12.80
C LEU A 11 24.91 0.58 12.37
N ASN A 12 23.87 0.73 11.55
CA ASN A 12 23.38 2.04 11.14
C ASN A 12 22.87 2.85 12.33
N LEU A 13 22.09 2.23 13.22
CA LEU A 13 21.56 2.87 14.42
C LEU A 13 22.66 3.29 15.39
N ALA A 14 23.66 2.44 15.62
CA ALA A 14 24.83 2.76 16.43
C ALA A 14 25.64 3.92 15.81
N GLY A 15 25.81 3.91 14.48
CA GLY A 15 26.45 5.00 13.76
C GLY A 15 25.72 6.34 13.91
N GLN A 16 24.38 6.36 13.84
CA GLN A 16 23.56 7.57 14.03
C GLN A 16 23.74 8.17 15.42
N VAL A 17 23.82 7.33 16.46
CA VAL A 17 24.08 7.78 17.84
C VAL A 17 25.47 8.40 17.97
N LEU A 18 26.50 7.74 17.43
CA LEU A 18 27.88 8.25 17.49
C LEU A 18 28.09 9.53 16.66
N ARG A 19 27.29 9.73 15.60
CA ARG A 19 27.22 10.99 14.82
C ARG A 19 26.30 12.05 15.45
N ARG A 20 25.69 11.75 16.61
CA ARG A 20 24.76 12.64 17.34
C ARG A 20 23.52 13.06 16.53
N GLU A 21 23.17 12.29 15.50
CA GLU A 21 21.95 12.47 14.70
C GLU A 21 20.72 12.00 15.48
N THR A 22 20.91 11.03 16.38
CA THR A 22 19.86 10.46 17.24
C THR A 22 20.38 10.32 18.66
N GLY A 23 19.51 10.57 19.65
CA GLY A 23 19.85 10.39 21.06
C GLY A 23 20.02 8.91 21.41
N TYR A 24 20.92 8.60 22.35
CA TYR A 24 21.14 7.24 22.84
C TYR A 24 19.84 6.58 23.35
N ASP A 25 19.04 7.31 24.14
CA ASP A 25 17.77 6.80 24.68
C ASP A 25 16.74 6.49 23.58
N ASP A 26 16.69 7.31 22.52
CA ASP A 26 15.81 7.11 21.38
C ASP A 26 16.20 5.83 20.61
N ALA A 27 17.49 5.67 20.33
CA ALA A 27 18.04 4.49 19.65
C ALA A 27 17.88 3.21 20.49
N LEU A 28 18.01 3.31 21.81
CA LEU A 28 17.87 2.18 22.70
C LEU A 28 16.44 1.60 22.70
N LEU A 29 15.42 2.47 22.64
CA LEU A 29 14.03 2.01 22.49
C LEU A 29 13.75 1.39 21.13
N LEU A 30 14.32 1.95 20.06
CA LEU A 30 14.23 1.36 18.71
C LEU A 30 14.88 -0.02 18.66
N ALA A 31 16.08 -0.18 19.24
CA ALA A 31 16.75 -1.46 19.35
C ALA A 31 15.93 -2.47 20.19
N ASN A 32 15.29 -2.01 21.28
CA ASN A 32 14.43 -2.84 22.10
C ASN A 32 13.18 -3.35 21.36
N SER A 33 12.55 -2.49 20.56
CA SER A 33 11.39 -2.89 19.74
C SER A 33 11.69 -4.01 18.74
N SER A 34 12.97 -4.16 18.38
CA SER A 34 13.45 -5.19 17.45
C SER A 34 14.17 -6.36 18.17
N HIS A 35 14.23 -6.36 19.50
CA HIS A 35 14.99 -7.33 20.31
C HIS A 35 16.51 -7.36 20.02
N LEU A 36 17.09 -6.22 19.62
CA LEU A 36 18.49 -6.10 19.19
C LEU A 36 19.36 -5.26 20.15
N VAL A 37 18.94 -5.10 21.41
CA VAL A 37 19.64 -4.25 22.40
C VAL A 37 21.09 -4.67 22.61
N SER A 38 21.36 -5.96 22.79
CA SER A 38 22.73 -6.47 22.98
C SER A 38 23.61 -6.17 21.77
N ASN A 39 23.13 -6.53 20.57
CA ASN A 39 23.87 -6.27 19.33
C ASN A 39 24.14 -4.77 19.11
N PHE A 40 23.22 -3.91 19.54
CA PHE A 40 23.36 -2.45 19.47
C PHE A 40 24.44 -1.91 20.40
N VAL A 41 24.52 -2.41 21.63
CA VAL A 41 25.59 -2.05 22.56
C VAL A 41 26.94 -2.53 22.04
N ASP A 42 27.01 -3.76 21.53
CA ASP A 42 28.20 -4.30 20.87
C ASP A 42 28.63 -3.41 19.70
N ALA A 43 27.70 -3.05 18.82
CA ALA A 43 27.97 -2.19 17.67
C ALA A 43 28.46 -0.80 18.10
N LEU A 44 27.89 -0.21 19.16
CA LEU A 44 28.35 1.07 19.70
C LEU A 44 29.78 0.98 20.22
N ASN A 45 30.12 -0.04 21.00
CA ASN A 45 31.47 -0.23 21.53
C ASN A 45 32.50 -0.48 20.41
N VAL A 46 32.12 -1.29 19.41
CA VAL A 46 32.96 -1.56 18.23
C VAL A 46 33.20 -0.27 17.42
N LEU A 47 32.15 0.49 17.12
CA LEU A 47 32.27 1.70 16.30
C LEU A 47 32.97 2.86 17.04
N SER A 48 32.76 2.96 18.36
CA SER A 48 33.47 3.94 19.20
C SER A 48 34.90 3.54 19.53
N ASN A 49 35.33 2.33 19.13
CA ASN A 49 36.65 1.77 19.39
C ASN A 49 37.00 1.76 20.89
N GLY A 50 36.04 1.36 21.73
CA GLY A 50 36.21 1.25 23.19
C GLY A 50 34.94 0.77 23.90
N ASP A 51 35.11 0.31 25.14
CA ASP A 51 34.02 -0.22 25.98
C ASP A 51 33.35 0.90 26.78
N PHE A 52 32.68 1.82 26.08
CA PHE A 52 32.01 2.97 26.70
C PHE A 52 30.58 2.66 27.16
N PHE A 53 29.97 1.61 26.64
CA PHE A 53 28.56 1.27 26.87
C PHE A 53 28.44 -0.13 27.50
N SER A 54 27.72 -0.22 28.62
CA SER A 54 27.47 -1.47 29.33
C SER A 54 26.13 -2.09 28.94
N HIS A 55 26.14 -3.40 28.65
CA HIS A 55 24.93 -4.18 28.38
C HIS A 55 23.94 -4.13 29.53
N ALA A 56 24.44 -4.30 30.77
CA ALA A 56 23.60 -4.31 31.95
C ALA A 56 22.92 -2.95 32.18
N GLU A 57 23.62 -1.85 31.91
CA GLU A 57 23.06 -0.50 32.04
C GLU A 57 22.04 -0.20 30.94
N ALA A 58 22.32 -0.60 29.71
CA ALA A 58 21.41 -0.46 28.58
C ALA A 58 20.10 -1.22 28.81
N GLU A 59 20.18 -2.49 29.23
CA GLU A 59 19.02 -3.32 29.55
C GLU A 59 18.23 -2.77 30.75
N ASP A 60 18.93 -2.34 31.81
CA ASP A 60 18.26 -1.79 32.98
C ASP A 60 17.52 -0.49 32.65
N ARG A 61 18.12 0.38 31.83
CA ARG A 61 17.54 1.66 31.41
C ARG A 61 16.28 1.50 30.55
N VAL A 62 16.21 0.44 29.75
CA VAL A 62 15.00 0.05 29.01
C VAL A 62 13.96 -0.54 29.96
N ARG A 63 14.36 -1.54 30.76
CA ARG A 63 13.46 -2.30 31.64
C ARG A 63 12.82 -1.42 32.72
N SER A 64 13.58 -0.48 33.28
CA SER A 64 13.11 0.49 34.27
C SER A 64 12.25 1.62 33.67
N GLY A 65 12.17 1.71 32.33
CA GLY A 65 11.46 2.79 31.64
C GLY A 65 12.21 4.13 31.64
N MET A 66 13.44 4.18 32.14
CA MET A 66 14.24 5.41 32.17
C MET A 66 14.46 6.01 30.78
N ALA A 67 14.67 5.19 29.75
CA ALA A 67 14.81 5.70 28.37
C ALA A 67 13.55 6.44 27.90
N VAL A 68 12.35 5.94 28.24
CA VAL A 68 11.08 6.61 27.90
C VAL A 68 10.93 7.93 28.67
N LEU A 69 11.23 7.91 29.98
CA LEU A 69 11.17 9.09 30.83
C LEU A 69 12.15 10.18 30.38
N ALA A 70 13.33 9.79 29.87
CA ALA A 70 14.34 10.69 29.34
C ALA A 70 13.88 11.39 28.05
N ILE A 71 13.23 10.65 27.15
CA ILE A 71 12.69 11.19 25.90
C ILE A 71 11.56 12.18 26.18
N GLN A 72 10.71 11.86 27.15
CA GLN A 72 9.61 12.72 27.63
C GLN A 72 10.10 13.94 28.43
N GLY A 73 11.39 14.05 28.69
CA GLY A 73 11.99 15.17 29.43
C GLY A 73 11.75 15.13 30.94
N SER A 74 11.30 14.00 31.49
CA SER A 74 11.08 13.81 32.94
C SER A 74 12.37 13.55 33.70
N ILE A 75 13.38 13.00 33.03
CA ILE A 75 14.76 12.87 33.53
C ILE A 75 15.74 13.33 32.45
N PRO A 76 17.01 13.65 32.81
CA PRO A 76 18.02 13.99 31.82
C PRO A 76 18.28 12.84 30.85
N ARG A 77 18.43 13.19 29.56
CA ARG A 77 18.88 12.25 28.53
C ARG A 77 20.31 11.77 28.81
N PHE A 78 20.59 10.53 28.44
CA PHE A 78 21.94 9.99 28.49
C PHE A 78 22.85 10.83 27.60
N GLN A 79 23.92 11.36 28.19
CA GLN A 79 24.94 12.09 27.46
C GLN A 79 26.07 11.12 27.11
N LEU A 80 26.47 11.13 25.84
CA LEU A 80 27.62 10.34 25.40
C LEU A 80 28.88 10.86 26.10
N PRO A 81 29.76 9.97 26.61
CA PRO A 81 31.03 10.39 27.20
C PRO A 81 31.85 11.24 26.24
N ASP A 82 32.54 12.26 26.74
CA ASP A 82 33.35 13.17 25.91
C ASP A 82 34.52 12.44 25.21
N GLU A 83 34.93 11.29 25.76
CA GLU A 83 35.92 10.38 25.20
C GLU A 83 35.42 9.68 23.93
N VAL A 84 34.10 9.54 23.76
CA VAL A 84 33.49 9.05 22.53
C VAL A 84 33.61 10.16 21.47
N ARG A 85 34.73 10.13 20.76
CA ARG A 85 34.96 11.02 19.61
C ARG A 85 33.86 10.81 18.58
N TYR A 86 33.46 11.89 17.93
CA TYR A 86 32.58 11.84 16.78
C TYR A 86 33.13 10.81 15.79
N TRP A 87 32.37 9.74 15.53
CA TRP A 87 32.80 8.71 14.60
C TRP A 87 32.66 9.26 13.17
N THR A 88 33.71 9.89 12.66
CA THR A 88 33.89 10.18 11.22
C THR A 88 34.42 8.93 10.52
N GLY A 89 33.64 7.86 10.57
CA GLY A 89 33.90 6.67 9.77
C GLY A 89 33.72 6.99 8.29
N GLN A 90 34.84 7.29 7.64
CA GLN A 90 34.97 7.79 6.27
C GLN A 90 34.68 9.28 6.13
N ALA A 91 35.45 9.92 5.24
CA ALA A 91 35.23 11.29 4.80
C ALA A 91 33.73 11.49 4.61
N GLU A 92 33.19 12.59 5.15
CA GLU A 92 31.87 13.07 4.76
C GLU A 92 31.74 12.82 3.25
N PRO A 93 30.75 12.03 2.80
CA PRO A 93 30.40 12.07 1.40
C PRO A 93 30.31 13.57 1.09
N PRO A 94 31.04 14.10 0.09
CA PRO A 94 30.91 15.50 -0.25
C PRO A 94 29.42 15.81 -0.29
N PRO A 95 28.94 16.99 0.15
CA PRO A 95 27.51 17.27 0.32
C PRO A 95 26.65 16.89 -0.90
N THR A 96 27.28 16.75 -2.08
CA THR A 96 26.75 16.11 -3.29
C THR A 96 26.35 14.63 -3.12
N GLN A 97 27.19 13.75 -2.57
CA GLN A 97 26.87 12.32 -2.39
C GLN A 97 25.71 12.08 -1.41
N GLU A 98 25.56 12.89 -0.37
CA GLU A 98 24.42 12.77 0.55
C GLU A 98 23.11 13.16 -0.14
N ILE A 99 23.12 14.22 -0.93
CA ILE A 99 21.98 14.63 -1.77
C ILE A 99 21.70 13.58 -2.86
N ASP A 100 22.73 13.03 -3.50
CA ASP A 100 22.58 11.98 -4.52
C ASP A 100 21.98 10.69 -3.93
N LEU A 101 22.41 10.29 -2.73
CA LEU A 101 21.83 9.16 -2.01
C LEU A 101 20.38 9.43 -1.58
N LEU A 102 20.09 10.66 -1.13
CA LEU A 102 18.74 11.08 -0.78
C LEU A 102 17.82 11.06 -2.02
N LEU A 103 18.27 11.62 -3.15
CA LEU A 103 17.56 11.63 -4.42
C LEU A 103 17.34 10.21 -4.94
N ALA A 104 18.36 9.35 -4.91
CA ALA A 104 18.24 7.94 -5.29
C ALA A 104 17.22 7.21 -4.41
N SER A 105 17.21 7.49 -3.09
CA SER A 105 16.22 6.89 -2.18
C SER A 105 14.80 7.41 -2.43
N LEU A 106 14.65 8.70 -2.77
CA LEU A 106 13.36 9.29 -3.15
C LEU A 106 12.86 8.72 -4.48
N GLU A 107 13.75 8.48 -5.44
CA GLU A 107 13.43 7.84 -6.71
C GLU A 107 12.99 6.38 -6.51
N GLU A 108 13.73 5.59 -5.73
CA GLU A 108 13.36 4.21 -5.42
C GLU A 108 11.99 4.14 -4.71
N ASN A 109 11.78 5.02 -3.72
CA ASN A 109 10.50 5.09 -3.00
C ASN A 109 9.35 5.57 -3.91
N LEU A 110 9.62 6.47 -4.86
CA LEU A 110 8.66 6.92 -5.85
C LEU A 110 8.26 5.79 -6.80
N LEU A 111 9.23 5.02 -7.30
CA LEU A 111 8.99 3.87 -8.17
C LEU A 111 8.15 2.80 -7.46
N ARG A 112 8.49 2.47 -6.21
CA ARG A 112 7.68 1.55 -5.39
C ARG A 112 6.25 2.04 -5.19
N ALA A 113 6.06 3.33 -4.93
CA ALA A 113 4.73 3.91 -4.76
C ALA A 113 3.92 3.94 -6.07
N LEU A 114 4.57 4.14 -7.22
CA LEU A 114 3.93 4.07 -8.54
C LEU A 114 3.50 2.63 -8.88
N ASP A 115 4.34 1.64 -8.58
CA ASP A 115 3.98 0.21 -8.72
C ASP A 115 2.78 -0.15 -7.81
N GLU A 116 2.77 0.37 -6.59
CA GLU A 116 1.64 0.20 -5.66
C GLU A 116 0.36 0.85 -6.21
N GLU A 117 0.45 2.06 -6.80
CA GLU A 117 -0.66 2.74 -7.47
C GLU A 117 -1.22 1.88 -8.62
N GLU A 118 -0.35 1.37 -9.51
CA GLU A 118 -0.77 0.52 -10.63
C GLU A 118 -1.46 -0.76 -10.15
N GLY A 119 -0.95 -1.38 -9.09
CA GLY A 119 -1.56 -2.55 -8.47
C GLY A 119 -3.00 -2.28 -8.00
N VAL A 120 -3.21 -1.17 -7.30
CA VAL A 120 -4.53 -0.75 -6.80
C VAL A 120 -5.48 -0.39 -7.94
N VAL A 121 -5.00 0.35 -8.95
CA VAL A 121 -5.82 0.70 -10.14
C VAL A 121 -6.29 -0.56 -10.87
N ARG A 122 -5.41 -1.53 -11.07
CA ARG A 122 -5.73 -2.79 -11.73
C ARG A 122 -6.78 -3.59 -10.95
N GLU A 123 -6.66 -3.63 -9.62
CA GLU A 123 -7.64 -4.30 -8.74
C GLU A 123 -9.02 -3.64 -8.84
N ILE A 124 -9.09 -2.30 -8.85
CA ILE A 124 -10.34 -1.54 -9.01
C ILE A 124 -10.98 -1.83 -10.37
N GLN A 125 -10.20 -1.81 -11.45
CA GLN A 125 -10.70 -2.10 -12.81
C GLN A 125 -11.22 -3.53 -12.93
N TRP A 126 -10.50 -4.50 -12.36
CA TRP A 126 -10.92 -5.90 -12.33
C TRP A 126 -12.25 -6.09 -11.60
N LYS A 127 -12.41 -5.48 -10.41
CA LYS A 127 -13.69 -5.51 -9.66
C LYS A 127 -14.83 -4.86 -10.44
N ARG A 128 -14.57 -3.75 -11.12
CA ARG A 128 -15.57 -3.09 -11.98
C ARG A 128 -15.98 -3.97 -13.16
N ALA A 129 -15.03 -4.67 -13.78
CA ALA A 129 -15.30 -5.62 -14.86
C ALA A 129 -16.18 -6.78 -14.35
N ILE A 130 -15.85 -7.37 -13.19
CA ILE A 130 -16.67 -8.41 -12.55
C ILE A 130 -18.09 -7.89 -12.27
N ARG A 131 -18.24 -6.69 -11.70
CA ARG A 131 -19.56 -6.12 -11.42
C ARG A 131 -20.39 -5.95 -12.70
N SER A 132 -19.78 -5.43 -13.78
CA SER A 132 -20.47 -5.29 -15.07
C SER A 132 -20.97 -6.62 -15.62
N SER A 133 -20.24 -7.70 -15.40
CA SER A 133 -20.65 -9.05 -15.84
C SER A 133 -21.82 -9.61 -15.03
N ARG A 134 -21.98 -9.20 -13.76
CA ARG A 134 -23.04 -9.67 -12.84
C ARG A 134 -24.36 -8.91 -13.01
N GLN A 135 -24.33 -7.68 -13.54
CA GLN A 135 -25.51 -6.80 -13.64
C GLN A 135 -26.49 -7.17 -14.77
N HIS A 136 -26.16 -8.20 -15.58
CA HIS A 136 -27.02 -8.67 -16.67
C HIS A 136 -27.37 -10.16 -16.53
N PRO A 137 -28.09 -10.57 -15.47
CA PRO A 137 -28.67 -11.91 -15.45
C PRO A 137 -29.62 -12.08 -16.65
N PRO A 138 -29.70 -13.27 -17.26
CA PRO A 138 -30.59 -13.53 -18.37
C PRO A 138 -32.04 -13.20 -17.98
N LYS A 139 -32.73 -12.44 -18.81
CA LYS A 139 -34.09 -11.98 -18.55
C LYS A 139 -35.02 -13.17 -18.28
N PRO A 140 -35.82 -13.16 -17.20
CA PRO A 140 -36.59 -14.33 -16.74
C PRO A 140 -37.70 -14.74 -17.72
N TRP A 141 -38.08 -13.84 -18.64
CA TRP A 141 -39.08 -14.10 -19.68
C TRP A 141 -38.52 -14.80 -20.92
N ILE A 142 -37.20 -14.91 -21.10
CA ILE A 142 -36.61 -15.54 -22.31
C ILE A 142 -37.04 -17.00 -22.43
N VAL A 143 -36.93 -17.78 -21.34
CA VAL A 143 -37.29 -19.21 -21.35
C VAL A 143 -38.80 -19.41 -21.63
N PRO A 144 -39.74 -18.72 -20.95
CA PRO A 144 -41.16 -18.78 -21.28
C PRO A 144 -41.51 -18.36 -22.71
N VAL A 145 -40.85 -17.32 -23.24
CA VAL A 145 -41.09 -16.84 -24.61
C VAL A 145 -40.69 -17.91 -25.62
N VAL A 146 -39.50 -18.50 -25.48
CA VAL A 146 -39.05 -19.58 -26.36
C VAL A 146 -39.97 -20.80 -26.27
N LEU A 147 -40.37 -21.21 -25.06
CA LEU A 147 -41.30 -22.32 -24.86
C LEU A 147 -42.66 -22.07 -25.52
N SER A 148 -43.17 -20.84 -25.41
CA SER A 148 -44.45 -20.43 -26.00
C SER A 148 -44.37 -20.41 -27.52
N SER A 149 -43.28 -19.91 -28.10
CA SER A 149 -43.07 -19.90 -29.55
C SER A 149 -43.03 -21.31 -30.14
N VAL A 150 -42.32 -22.24 -29.47
CA VAL A 150 -42.25 -23.65 -29.88
C VAL A 150 -43.61 -24.32 -29.73
N GLY A 151 -44.28 -24.15 -28.58
CA GLY A 151 -45.58 -24.77 -28.33
C GLY A 151 -46.70 -24.23 -29.23
N LEU A 152 -46.68 -22.94 -29.59
CA LEU A 152 -47.59 -22.37 -30.59
C LEU A 152 -47.33 -22.96 -31.98
N GLY A 153 -46.07 -23.11 -32.40
CA GLY A 153 -45.73 -23.74 -33.67
C GLY A 153 -46.23 -25.19 -33.77
N VAL A 154 -46.04 -25.98 -32.71
CA VAL A 154 -46.54 -27.37 -32.63
C VAL A 154 -48.07 -27.41 -32.62
N SER A 155 -48.72 -26.50 -31.91
CA SER A 155 -50.19 -26.45 -31.81
C SER A 155 -50.85 -26.03 -33.13
N ILE A 156 -50.23 -25.10 -33.88
CA ILE A 156 -50.69 -24.71 -35.22
C ILE A 156 -50.50 -25.87 -36.21
N GLY A 157 -49.36 -26.58 -36.15
CA GLY A 157 -49.12 -27.77 -36.96
C GLY A 157 -50.14 -28.88 -36.72
N LEU A 158 -50.51 -29.13 -35.45
CA LEU A 158 -51.54 -30.10 -35.08
C LEU A 158 -52.96 -29.64 -35.46
N ALA A 159 -53.25 -28.34 -35.40
CA ALA A 159 -54.54 -27.78 -35.82
C ALA A 159 -54.80 -27.95 -37.32
N LEU A 160 -53.74 -27.78 -38.14
CA LEU A 160 -53.81 -27.93 -39.60
C LEU A 160 -53.75 -29.40 -40.04
N GLY A 161 -53.05 -30.27 -39.29
CA GLY A 161 -52.82 -31.67 -39.66
C GLY A 161 -53.80 -32.69 -39.08
N ILE A 162 -54.46 -32.39 -37.96
CA ILE A 162 -55.31 -33.37 -37.24
C ILE A 162 -56.70 -32.81 -36.96
N SER A 163 -56.82 -31.78 -36.11
CA SER A 163 -58.11 -31.19 -35.75
C SER A 163 -57.95 -29.84 -35.03
N PRO A 164 -58.80 -28.84 -35.33
CA PRO A 164 -58.80 -27.55 -34.64
C PRO A 164 -58.97 -27.64 -33.11
N ALA A 165 -59.75 -28.61 -32.63
CA ALA A 165 -60.00 -28.78 -31.18
C ALA A 165 -58.75 -29.26 -30.43
N VAL A 166 -57.93 -30.11 -31.06
CA VAL A 166 -56.66 -30.60 -30.50
C VAL A 166 -55.62 -29.47 -30.47
N GLY A 167 -55.59 -28.64 -31.53
CA GLY A 167 -54.76 -27.43 -31.57
C GLY A 167 -55.12 -26.43 -30.46
N ALA A 168 -56.40 -26.16 -30.23
CA ALA A 168 -56.87 -25.27 -29.16
C ALA A 168 -56.57 -25.79 -27.75
N GLY A 169 -56.66 -27.11 -27.53
CA GLY A 169 -56.24 -27.72 -26.27
C GLY A 169 -54.72 -27.58 -26.03
N GLY A 170 -53.91 -27.77 -27.07
CA GLY A 170 -52.46 -27.62 -27.03
C GLY A 170 -52.00 -26.20 -26.71
N THR A 171 -52.66 -25.17 -27.26
CA THR A 171 -52.32 -23.78 -26.96
C THR A 171 -52.65 -23.39 -25.52
N ILE A 172 -53.78 -23.83 -24.98
CA ILE A 172 -54.18 -23.57 -23.58
C ILE A 172 -53.18 -24.20 -22.60
N VAL A 173 -52.78 -25.46 -22.83
CA VAL A 173 -51.80 -26.15 -21.99
C VAL A 173 -50.43 -25.48 -22.07
N THR A 174 -50.01 -25.08 -23.28
CA THR A 174 -48.75 -24.34 -23.48
C THR A 174 -48.74 -23.01 -22.72
N MET A 175 -49.83 -22.23 -22.78
CA MET A 175 -49.96 -20.98 -22.03
C MET A 175 -49.96 -21.20 -20.51
N ALA A 176 -50.64 -22.24 -20.02
CA ALA A 176 -50.67 -22.58 -18.60
C ALA A 176 -49.26 -22.95 -18.08
N VAL A 177 -48.51 -23.77 -18.82
CA VAL A 177 -47.14 -24.13 -18.46
C VAL A 177 -46.20 -22.92 -18.54
N ALA A 178 -46.28 -22.13 -19.61
CA ALA A 178 -45.46 -20.93 -19.78
C ALA A 178 -45.70 -19.90 -18.66
N SER A 179 -46.96 -19.65 -18.27
CA SER A 179 -47.29 -18.73 -17.18
C SER A 179 -46.79 -19.22 -15.81
N LEU A 180 -46.88 -20.54 -15.54
CA LEU A 180 -46.38 -21.14 -14.31
C LEU A 180 -44.83 -21.06 -14.19
N VAL A 181 -44.13 -21.35 -15.29
CA VAL A 181 -42.66 -21.20 -15.40
C VAL A 181 -42.25 -19.74 -15.24
N THR A 182 -43.04 -18.80 -15.77
CA THR A 182 -42.78 -17.36 -15.61
C THR A 182 -42.95 -16.93 -14.15
N ALA A 183 -44.00 -17.37 -13.46
CA ALA A 183 -44.25 -17.02 -12.07
C ALA A 183 -43.17 -17.58 -11.12
N GLN A 184 -42.75 -18.84 -11.31
CA GLN A 184 -41.65 -19.44 -10.55
C GLN A 184 -40.29 -18.82 -10.91
N GLY A 185 -40.07 -18.52 -12.19
CA GLY A 185 -38.87 -17.85 -12.68
C GLY A 185 -38.73 -16.43 -12.15
N MET A 186 -39.82 -15.66 -12.06
CA MET A 186 -39.82 -14.30 -11.51
C MET A 186 -39.46 -14.29 -10.01
N LYS A 187 -39.98 -15.21 -9.20
CA LYS A 187 -39.62 -15.29 -7.77
C LYS A 187 -38.12 -15.58 -7.58
N LYS A 188 -37.59 -16.59 -8.28
CA LYS A 188 -36.15 -16.92 -8.22
C LYS A 188 -35.28 -15.79 -8.77
N TYR A 189 -35.74 -15.11 -9.82
CA TYR A 189 -35.05 -13.95 -10.38
C TYR A 189 -35.01 -12.78 -9.39
N GLN A 190 -36.12 -12.49 -8.70
CA GLN A 190 -36.17 -11.43 -7.68
C GLN A 190 -35.25 -11.73 -6.49
N GLU A 191 -35.23 -12.98 -6.01
CA GLU A 191 -34.32 -13.41 -4.95
C GLU A 191 -32.85 -13.32 -5.37
N ALA A 192 -32.52 -13.76 -6.58
CA ALA A 192 -31.18 -13.65 -7.14
C ALA A 192 -30.78 -12.17 -7.32
N MET A 193 -31.68 -11.33 -7.83
CA MET A 193 -31.44 -9.90 -8.01
C MET A 193 -31.22 -9.19 -6.67
N ARG A 194 -31.97 -9.56 -5.64
CA ARG A 194 -31.79 -9.02 -4.28
C ARG A 194 -30.42 -9.39 -3.72
N LYS A 195 -29.98 -10.64 -3.88
CA LYS A 195 -28.62 -11.06 -3.47
C LYS A 195 -27.54 -10.30 -4.24
N ILE A 196 -27.70 -10.13 -5.55
CA ILE A 196 -26.77 -9.35 -6.38
C ILE A 196 -26.70 -7.89 -5.89
N LEU A 197 -27.83 -7.26 -5.56
CA LEU A 197 -27.87 -5.89 -5.03
C LEU A 197 -27.19 -5.77 -3.65
N GLU A 198 -27.38 -6.75 -2.77
CA GLU A 198 -26.73 -6.79 -1.46
C GLU A 198 -25.21 -7.01 -1.57
N GLU A 199 -24.77 -7.86 -2.51
CA GLU A 199 -23.34 -8.04 -2.83
C GLU A 199 -22.74 -6.80 -3.51
N ASP A 200 -23.43 -6.19 -4.47
CA ASP A 200 -22.99 -4.97 -5.16
C ASP A 200 -22.78 -3.81 -4.17
N ALA A 201 -23.66 -3.66 -3.18
CA ALA A 201 -23.51 -2.64 -2.14
C ALA A 201 -22.26 -2.85 -1.26
N ARG A 202 -21.95 -4.11 -0.91
CA ARG A 202 -20.72 -4.46 -0.17
C ARG A 202 -19.47 -4.24 -1.01
N ASP A 203 -19.51 -4.64 -2.28
CA ASP A 203 -18.42 -4.46 -3.22
C ASP A 203 -18.17 -2.98 -3.52
N GLN A 204 -19.22 -2.15 -3.50
CA GLN A 204 -19.12 -0.70 -3.68
C GLN A 204 -18.42 -0.04 -2.48
N ALA A 205 -18.78 -0.42 -1.25
CA ALA A 205 -18.08 0.04 -0.05
C ALA A 205 -16.60 -0.36 -0.05
N ALA A 206 -16.28 -1.58 -0.51
CA ALA A 206 -14.90 -2.05 -0.66
C ALA A 206 -14.13 -1.30 -1.77
N GLU A 207 -14.79 -0.94 -2.89
CA GLU A 207 -14.18 -0.12 -3.95
C GLU A 207 -13.89 1.30 -3.45
N ASP A 208 -14.79 1.90 -2.68
CA ASP A 208 -14.60 3.25 -2.13
C ASP A 208 -13.47 3.29 -1.09
N ALA A 209 -13.33 2.25 -0.26
CA ALA A 209 -12.17 2.10 0.62
C ALA A 209 -10.85 2.03 -0.18
N LYS A 210 -10.83 1.31 -1.31
CA LYS A 210 -9.66 1.20 -2.19
C LYS A 210 -9.34 2.51 -2.91
N LYS A 211 -10.35 3.29 -3.32
CA LYS A 211 -10.16 4.65 -3.85
C LYS A 211 -9.51 5.57 -2.83
N LYS A 212 -9.91 5.47 -1.56
CA LYS A 212 -9.27 6.23 -0.49
C LYS A 212 -7.78 5.88 -0.36
N THR A 213 -7.43 4.60 -0.38
CA THR A 213 -6.02 4.17 -0.40
C THR A 213 -5.28 4.70 -1.63
N LEU A 214 -5.92 4.72 -2.81
CA LEU A 214 -5.35 5.31 -4.02
C LEU A 214 -5.05 6.80 -3.85
N ASP A 215 -5.98 7.56 -3.25
CA ASP A 215 -5.79 8.98 -2.98
C ASP A 215 -4.64 9.22 -1.97
N GLU A 216 -4.52 8.39 -0.94
CA GLU A 216 -3.41 8.43 0.02
C GLU A 216 -2.06 8.17 -0.67
N ILE A 217 -1.98 7.16 -1.55
CA ILE A 217 -0.77 6.86 -2.34
C ILE A 217 -0.41 8.04 -3.26
N ARG A 218 -1.39 8.62 -3.96
CA ARG A 218 -1.18 9.79 -4.83
C ARG A 218 -0.69 11.00 -4.07
N GLN A 219 -1.25 11.24 -2.88
CA GLN A 219 -0.82 12.34 -2.02
C GLN A 219 0.61 12.13 -1.54
N ARG A 220 0.99 10.90 -1.20
CA ARG A 220 2.37 10.53 -0.86
C ARG A 220 3.32 10.72 -2.04
N ILE A 221 2.96 10.28 -3.25
CA ILE A 221 3.72 10.51 -4.49
C ILE A 221 3.94 12.00 -4.73
N HIS A 222 2.89 12.82 -4.57
CA HIS A 222 2.99 14.27 -4.73
C HIS A 222 3.94 14.88 -3.68
N SER A 223 3.86 14.43 -2.43
CA SER A 223 4.77 14.87 -1.36
C SER A 223 6.22 14.57 -1.71
N MET A 224 6.52 13.33 -2.12
CA MET A 224 7.88 12.92 -2.51
C MET A 224 8.41 13.73 -3.70
N ARG A 225 7.58 14.01 -4.71
CA ARG A 225 7.97 14.87 -5.85
C ARG A 225 8.25 16.32 -5.42
N SER A 226 7.43 16.86 -4.52
CA SER A 226 7.61 18.21 -3.99
C SER A 226 8.90 18.30 -3.16
N GLU A 227 9.19 17.28 -2.36
CA GLU A 227 10.41 17.17 -1.57
C GLU A 227 11.65 17.11 -2.46
N ALA A 228 11.67 16.21 -3.46
CA ALA A 228 12.74 16.13 -4.44
C ALA A 228 12.97 17.47 -5.17
N SER A 229 11.89 18.13 -5.59
CA SER A 229 11.96 19.45 -6.26
C SER A 229 12.51 20.55 -5.34
N SER A 230 12.16 20.51 -4.05
CA SER A 230 12.67 21.45 -3.05
C SER A 230 14.16 21.24 -2.81
N GLN A 231 14.61 19.99 -2.68
CA GLN A 231 16.02 19.64 -2.51
C GLN A 231 16.86 20.09 -3.70
N LEU A 232 16.39 19.85 -4.93
CA LEU A 232 17.05 20.33 -6.15
C LEU A 232 17.18 21.87 -6.18
N ARG A 233 16.12 22.61 -5.83
CA ARG A 233 16.18 24.08 -5.78
C ARG A 233 17.14 24.61 -4.71
N ASN A 234 17.18 23.97 -3.56
CA ASN A 234 18.10 24.36 -2.48
C ASN A 234 19.55 24.08 -2.88
N MET A 235 19.79 23.00 -3.63
CA MET A 235 21.09 22.68 -4.20
C MET A 235 21.52 23.74 -5.22
N ASP A 236 20.66 24.09 -6.18
CA ASP A 236 20.90 25.17 -7.15
C ASP A 236 21.22 26.51 -6.47
N ALA A 237 20.49 26.83 -5.40
CA ALA A 237 20.70 28.05 -4.62
C ALA A 237 22.04 28.04 -3.87
N ALA A 238 22.39 26.92 -3.23
CA ALA A 238 23.65 26.75 -2.53
C ALA A 238 24.87 26.81 -3.49
N GLU A 239 24.72 26.29 -4.71
CA GLU A 239 25.71 26.41 -5.76
C GLU A 239 25.86 27.84 -6.28
N ALA A 240 24.75 28.54 -6.50
CA ALA A 240 24.79 29.94 -6.92
C ALA A 240 25.48 30.84 -5.88
N GLU A 241 25.35 30.55 -4.59
CA GLU A 241 26.09 31.24 -3.53
C GLU A 241 27.58 30.89 -3.50
N ARG A 242 27.94 29.62 -3.69
CA ARG A 242 29.35 29.20 -3.84
C ARG A 242 30.04 29.85 -5.03
N ALA A 243 29.34 29.93 -6.17
CA ALA A 243 29.82 30.58 -7.38
C ALA A 243 30.11 32.07 -7.14
N LYS A 244 29.22 32.76 -6.42
CA LYS A 244 29.40 34.18 -6.04
C LYS A 244 30.54 34.39 -5.05
N ALA A 245 30.80 33.41 -4.18
CA ALA A 245 31.91 33.43 -3.22
C ALA A 245 33.27 33.07 -3.82
N GLY A 246 33.35 32.75 -5.12
CA GLY A 246 34.60 32.41 -5.80
C GLY A 246 35.13 31.00 -5.47
N HIS A 247 34.31 30.16 -4.84
CA HIS A 247 34.63 28.75 -4.65
C HIS A 247 34.39 27.95 -5.93
N PRO A 248 35.18 26.90 -6.21
CA PRO A 248 34.94 26.03 -7.35
C PRO A 248 33.55 25.40 -7.25
N LEU A 249 32.83 25.37 -8.37
CA LEU A 249 31.51 24.75 -8.47
C LEU A 249 31.63 23.26 -8.17
N LEU A 250 30.66 22.73 -7.41
CA LEU A 250 30.56 21.30 -7.16
C LEU A 250 30.09 20.53 -8.40
N PHE A 251 29.37 21.19 -9.30
CA PHE A 251 28.88 20.63 -10.55
C PHE A 251 29.48 21.44 -11.72
N PRO A 252 30.27 20.80 -12.60
CA PRO A 252 30.65 21.44 -13.85
C PRO A 252 29.36 21.63 -14.67
N THR A 253 29.04 22.89 -14.96
CA THR A 253 28.04 23.18 -15.99
C THR A 253 28.71 22.93 -17.33
N ASP A 254 28.55 21.71 -17.85
CA ASP A 254 28.98 21.40 -19.21
C ASP A 254 28.26 22.35 -20.18
N LYS A 255 29.06 23.08 -20.95
CA LYS A 255 28.63 23.84 -22.13
C LYS A 255 28.76 22.97 -23.36
#